data_AF-A0A177QZ89-F1
#
_entry.id   AF-A0A177QZ89-F1
#
_cell.length_a   1.000
_cell.length_b   1.000
_cell.length_c   1.000
_cell.angle_alpha   90.00
_cell.angle_beta   90.00
_cell.angle_gamma   90.00
#
_symmetry.space_group_name_H-M   'P 1'
#
loop_
_entity.id
_entity.type
_entity.pdbx_description
1 polymer ?
#
loop_
_entity_poly.entity_id
_entity_poly.type
_entity_poly.pdbx_seq_one_letter_code
_entity_poly.pdbx_strand_id
1 'polypeptide(L)'
;MRTAIATILAAAALAGCDSSVQPSAATMIGYQVDGERNRSVWLTRDGVQIHGASAQAVRVELPGWTYVGEPYCPPALALGANGEIVVTSNVIPTLWRIDPGTLAVTTHPLALDSDQDRDVGFAAVVYVPEQRGYAAYSEIQRSAWKIDASLRSASKVTVNGVERSRTANARYAGCAELGRRLGNPRID
;
A
#
# COMPACT_ATOMS: atom_id res chain seq x y z
N MET A 1 -10.09 65.93 25.25
CA MET A 1 -9.22 65.08 26.09
C MET A 1 -10.08 64.37 27.13
N ARG A 2 -10.17 63.03 27.05
CA ARG A 2 -10.23 62.04 28.15
C ARG A 2 -10.84 60.74 27.61
N THR A 3 -9.92 59.85 27.25
CA THR A 3 -10.08 58.44 26.94
C THR A 3 -10.45 57.67 28.21
N ALA A 4 -11.42 56.74 28.14
CA ALA A 4 -11.66 55.74 29.17
C ALA A 4 -11.37 54.35 28.58
N ILE A 5 -10.34 53.71 29.13
CA ILE A 5 -9.88 52.37 28.82
C ILE A 5 -10.63 51.42 29.74
N ALA A 6 -11.29 50.40 29.18
CA ALA A 6 -11.81 49.27 29.94
C ALA A 6 -11.09 48.01 29.47
N THR A 7 -10.15 47.57 30.29
CA THR A 7 -9.36 46.35 30.15
C THR A 7 -10.23 45.15 30.53
N ILE A 8 -10.41 44.17 29.64
CA ILE A 8 -10.98 42.87 30.00
C ILE A 8 -9.84 41.86 30.09
N LEU A 9 -9.70 41.30 31.28
CA LEU A 9 -8.84 40.18 31.65
C LEU A 9 -9.66 38.87 31.57
N ALA A 10 -8.93 37.75 31.41
CA ALA A 10 -9.33 36.34 31.57
C ALA A 10 -9.72 35.61 30.27
N ALA A 11 -9.30 34.36 30.01
CA ALA A 11 -8.55 33.37 30.78
C ALA A 11 -7.77 32.45 29.82
N ALA A 12 -6.59 31.99 30.25
CA ALA A 12 -5.85 30.95 29.56
C ALA A 12 -6.57 29.60 29.72
N ALA A 13 -7.15 29.07 28.64
CA ALA A 13 -7.53 27.67 28.57
C ALA A 13 -6.32 26.87 28.09
N LEU A 14 -5.88 25.90 28.90
CA LEU A 14 -4.90 24.90 28.54
C LEU A 14 -5.42 24.10 27.35
N ALA A 15 -5.00 24.46 26.14
CA ALA A 15 -5.10 23.58 24.99
C ALA A 15 -4.12 22.43 25.23
N GLY A 16 -4.62 21.34 25.80
CA GLY A 16 -3.93 20.05 25.76
C GLY A 16 -3.72 19.69 24.30
N CYS A 17 -2.47 19.74 23.84
CA CYS A 17 -2.07 19.24 22.54
C CYS A 17 -2.14 17.71 22.57
N ASP A 18 -3.34 17.13 22.48
CA ASP A 18 -3.46 15.77 21.95
C ASP A 18 -3.28 15.89 20.44
N SER A 19 -2.01 16.00 20.05
CA SER A 19 -1.59 15.83 18.67
C SER A 19 -1.71 14.34 18.38
N SER A 20 -2.93 13.84 18.16
CA SER A 20 -3.08 12.67 17.32
C SER A 20 -2.48 13.08 15.98
N VAL A 21 -1.21 12.72 15.77
CA VAL A 21 -0.48 12.98 14.53
C VAL A 21 -1.31 12.33 13.44
N GLN A 22 -2.15 13.14 12.80
CA GLN A 22 -2.99 12.69 11.72
C GLN A 22 -2.05 12.65 10.52
N PRO A 23 -1.72 11.45 10.02
CA PRO A 23 -0.80 11.29 8.91
C PRO A 23 -1.34 12.09 7.73
N SER A 24 -0.55 13.05 7.28
CA SER A 24 -0.94 13.90 6.18
C SER A 24 -0.92 13.10 4.88
N ALA A 25 -1.75 13.49 3.92
CA ALA A 25 -1.72 12.92 2.56
C ALA A 25 -0.31 12.93 1.92
N ALA A 26 0.60 13.79 2.41
CA ALA A 26 2.00 13.84 2.00
C ALA A 26 2.84 12.60 2.40
N THR A 27 2.32 11.74 3.27
CA THR A 27 2.99 10.50 3.71
C THR A 27 2.39 9.23 3.10
N MET A 28 1.31 9.39 2.31
CA MET A 28 0.62 8.30 1.65
C MET A 28 1.44 7.81 0.45
N ILE A 29 1.73 6.50 0.43
CA ILE A 29 2.49 5.83 -0.63
C ILE A 29 1.61 4.90 -1.46
N GLY A 30 0.42 4.54 -0.97
CA GLY A 30 -0.58 3.76 -1.70
C GLY A 30 -2.00 4.07 -1.22
N TYR A 31 -2.98 3.86 -2.09
CA TYR A 31 -4.39 4.18 -1.82
C TYR A 31 -5.32 3.23 -2.57
N GLN A 32 -6.36 2.73 -1.89
CA GLN A 32 -7.48 2.00 -2.51
C GLN A 32 -8.80 2.45 -1.91
N VAL A 33 -9.86 2.37 -2.72
CA VAL A 33 -11.25 2.59 -2.28
C VAL A 33 -11.99 1.25 -2.33
N ASP A 34 -12.57 0.88 -1.19
CA ASP A 34 -13.44 -0.29 -1.04
C ASP A 34 -14.87 0.23 -0.92
N GLY A 35 -15.50 0.45 -2.07
CA GLY A 35 -16.83 1.04 -2.16
C GLY A 35 -17.92 0.17 -1.52
N GLU A 36 -17.79 -1.15 -1.62
CA GLU A 36 -18.74 -2.09 -1.01
C GLU A 36 -18.77 -1.99 0.51
N ARG A 37 -17.61 -1.74 1.14
CA ARG A 37 -17.48 -1.61 2.59
C ARG A 37 -17.42 -0.14 3.05
N ASN A 38 -17.68 0.81 2.14
CA ASN A 38 -17.65 2.25 2.39
C ASN A 38 -16.41 2.70 3.18
N ARG A 39 -15.23 2.29 2.71
CA ARG A 39 -13.95 2.64 3.33
C ARG A 39 -12.88 2.94 2.29
N SER A 40 -11.85 3.66 2.71
CA SER A 40 -10.60 3.79 1.95
C SER A 40 -9.42 3.27 2.77
N VAL A 41 -8.42 2.76 2.05
CA VAL A 41 -7.25 2.10 2.62
C VAL A 41 -6.03 2.86 2.16
N TRP A 42 -5.28 3.37 3.12
CA TRP A 42 -4.11 4.20 2.91
C TRP A 42 -2.89 3.40 3.35
N LEU A 43 -1.95 3.19 2.45
CA LEU A 43 -0.63 2.69 2.81
C LEU A 43 0.28 3.89 3.04
N THR A 44 0.97 3.87 4.18
CA THR A 44 1.90 4.91 4.63
C THR A 44 3.26 4.27 4.91
N ARG A 45 4.26 5.09 5.21
CA ARG A 45 5.58 4.60 5.65
C ARG A 45 5.52 3.81 6.95
N ASP A 46 4.48 4.04 7.76
CA ASP A 46 4.35 3.49 9.11
C ASP A 46 3.36 2.32 9.20
N GLY A 47 2.81 1.88 8.06
CA GLY A 47 1.84 0.79 7.95
C GLY A 47 0.55 1.20 7.25
N VAL A 48 -0.54 0.48 7.55
CA VAL A 48 -1.84 0.66 6.90
C VAL A 48 -2.78 1.45 7.79
N GLN A 49 -3.57 2.32 7.17
CA GLN A 49 -4.66 3.03 7.81
C GLN A 49 -5.96 2.82 7.04
N ILE A 50 -7.02 2.58 7.78
CA ILE A 50 -8.34 2.31 7.24
C ILE A 50 -9.26 3.45 7.69
N HIS A 51 -9.81 4.15 6.71
CA HIS A 51 -10.73 5.27 6.89
C HIS A 51 -12.13 4.79 6.51
N GLY A 52 -13.02 4.66 7.49
CA GLY A 52 -14.43 4.32 7.28
C GLY A 52 -15.34 5.53 7.46
N ALA A 53 -16.56 5.28 7.94
CA ALA A 53 -17.53 6.32 8.26
C ALA A 53 -17.16 7.16 9.51
N SER A 54 -16.30 6.64 10.38
CA SER A 54 -15.80 7.39 11.53
C SER A 54 -14.79 8.46 11.11
N ALA A 55 -14.78 9.60 11.83
CA ALA A 55 -13.79 10.65 11.60
C ALA A 55 -12.35 10.18 11.92
N GLN A 56 -12.20 9.18 12.79
CA GLN A 56 -10.91 8.62 13.16
C GLN A 56 -10.56 7.41 12.29
N ALA A 57 -9.34 7.39 11.77
CA ALA A 57 -8.78 6.27 11.03
C ALA A 57 -8.30 5.17 11.99
N VAL A 58 -8.44 3.92 11.57
CA VAL A 58 -7.90 2.77 12.30
C VAL A 58 -6.53 2.43 11.72
N ARG A 59 -5.50 2.46 12.57
CA ARG A 59 -4.15 2.03 12.20
C ARG A 59 -4.04 0.52 12.36
N VAL A 60 -3.50 -0.14 11.35
CA VAL A 60 -3.22 -1.58 11.35
C VAL A 60 -1.71 -1.77 11.28
N GLU A 61 -1.14 -2.36 12.34
CA GLU A 61 0.28 -2.68 12.41
C GLU A 61 0.58 -3.93 11.61
N LEU A 62 1.60 -3.87 10.75
CA LEU A 62 2.06 -5.01 9.99
C LEU A 62 3.26 -5.66 10.71
N PRO A 63 3.16 -6.91 11.20
CA PRO A 63 4.25 -7.55 11.90
C PRO A 63 5.50 -7.64 11.03
N GLY A 64 6.64 -7.15 11.55
CA GLY A 64 7.91 -7.14 10.83
C GLY A 64 7.98 -6.11 9.69
N TRP A 65 7.08 -5.12 9.67
CA TRP A 65 7.07 -4.05 8.67
C TRP A 65 8.42 -3.35 8.56
N THR A 66 8.94 -3.30 7.34
CA THR A 66 10.13 -2.52 7.00
C THR A 66 9.82 -1.75 5.73
N TYR A 67 9.86 -0.41 5.83
CA TYR A 67 9.78 0.47 4.68
C TYR A 67 11.19 0.85 4.25
N VAL A 68 11.59 0.43 3.05
CA VAL A 68 12.80 0.93 2.42
C VAL A 68 12.39 1.96 1.38
N GLY A 69 12.78 3.22 1.60
CA GLY A 69 12.49 4.32 0.69
C GLY A 69 13.44 4.35 -0.51
N GLU A 70 13.67 5.56 -1.05
CA GLU A 70 14.60 5.76 -2.17
C GLU A 70 15.96 5.06 -1.95
N PRO A 71 16.53 4.40 -2.98
CA PRO A 71 16.11 4.44 -4.38
C PRO A 71 15.03 3.41 -4.78
N TYR A 72 14.45 2.68 -3.83
CA TYR A 72 13.50 1.58 -4.12
C TYR A 72 12.07 2.11 -4.35
N CYS A 73 11.32 1.51 -5.27
CA CYS A 73 9.87 1.77 -5.37
C CYS A 73 9.21 1.43 -4.01
N PRO A 74 8.18 2.19 -3.61
CA PRO A 74 7.44 1.88 -2.39
C PRO A 74 6.72 0.54 -2.50
N PRO A 75 6.37 -0.08 -1.36
CA PRO A 75 5.44 -1.20 -1.32
C PRO A 75 4.06 -0.79 -1.86
N ALA A 76 3.29 -1.78 -2.27
CA ALA A 76 1.97 -1.61 -2.87
C ALA A 76 0.88 -2.31 -2.05
N LEU A 77 -0.38 -1.96 -2.35
CA LEU A 77 -1.53 -2.59 -1.75
C LEU A 77 -2.61 -2.89 -2.80
N ALA A 78 -3.34 -3.99 -2.61
CA ALA A 78 -4.49 -4.39 -3.40
C ALA A 78 -5.66 -4.81 -2.51
N LEU A 79 -6.88 -4.63 -3.00
CA LEU A 79 -8.07 -5.25 -2.44
C LEU A 79 -8.27 -6.61 -3.12
N GLY A 80 -8.48 -7.65 -2.33
CA GLY A 80 -8.89 -8.96 -2.82
C GLY A 80 -10.40 -9.07 -3.03
N ALA A 81 -10.86 -10.25 -3.47
CA ALA A 81 -12.26 -10.47 -3.86
C ALA A 81 -13.26 -10.22 -2.73
N ASN A 82 -12.87 -10.43 -1.47
CA ASN A 82 -13.76 -10.26 -0.32
C ASN A 82 -13.40 -9.00 0.47
N GLY A 83 -12.69 -8.06 -0.15
CA GLY A 83 -12.24 -6.80 0.47
C GLY A 83 -11.07 -6.98 1.45
N GLU A 84 -10.48 -8.17 1.56
CA GLU A 84 -9.20 -8.31 2.26
C GLU A 84 -8.15 -7.39 1.65
N ILE A 85 -7.33 -6.78 2.50
CA ILE A 85 -6.26 -5.91 2.03
C ILE A 85 -4.99 -6.74 1.97
N VAL A 86 -4.36 -6.80 0.80
CA VAL A 86 -3.05 -7.41 0.63
C VAL A 86 -2.01 -6.31 0.43
N VAL A 87 -0.97 -6.34 1.26
CA VAL A 87 0.15 -5.38 1.23
C VAL A 87 1.42 -6.14 0.88
N THR A 88 2.24 -5.58 0.00
CA THR A 88 3.54 -6.15 -0.35
C THR A 88 4.65 -5.57 0.52
N SER A 89 5.72 -6.35 0.72
CA SER A 89 7.03 -5.75 0.98
C SER A 89 7.70 -5.40 -0.34
N ASN A 90 8.48 -4.32 -0.34
CA ASN A 90 9.28 -3.90 -1.49
C ASN A 90 10.74 -4.39 -1.47
N VAL A 91 11.14 -5.16 -0.44
CA VAL A 91 12.52 -5.68 -0.31
C VAL A 91 12.63 -7.16 0.08
N ILE A 92 11.56 -7.79 0.56
CA ILE A 92 11.53 -9.22 0.89
C ILE A 92 10.28 -9.87 0.30
N PRO A 93 10.30 -11.19 0.02
CA PRO A 93 9.17 -11.89 -0.61
C PRO A 93 8.12 -12.23 0.44
N THR A 94 7.52 -11.19 1.03
CA THR A 94 6.51 -11.31 2.08
C THR A 94 5.35 -10.41 1.77
N LEU A 95 4.14 -10.94 1.97
CA LEU A 95 2.89 -10.22 1.90
C LEU A 95 2.23 -10.21 3.27
N TRP A 96 1.41 -9.20 3.52
CA TRP A 96 0.48 -9.19 4.64
C TRP A 96 -0.94 -9.21 4.10
N ARG A 97 -1.79 -10.01 4.74
CA ARG A 97 -3.23 -9.98 4.50
C ARG A 97 -3.93 -9.49 5.75
N ILE A 98 -4.76 -8.47 5.57
CA ILE A 98 -5.62 -7.89 6.61
C ILE A 98 -7.04 -8.38 6.37
N ASP A 99 -7.59 -9.06 7.36
CA ASP A 99 -8.98 -9.50 7.32
C ASP A 99 -9.94 -8.29 7.31
N PRO A 100 -10.92 -8.24 6.40
CA PRO A 100 -11.74 -7.06 6.21
C PRO A 100 -12.70 -6.76 7.37
N GLY A 101 -13.07 -7.76 8.17
CA GLY A 101 -14.04 -7.61 9.26
C GLY A 101 -13.41 -7.44 10.64
N THR A 102 -12.32 -8.17 10.89
CA THR A 102 -11.61 -8.19 12.19
C THR A 102 -10.36 -7.34 12.21
N LEU A 103 -9.86 -6.93 11.03
CA LEU A 103 -8.57 -6.27 10.85
C LEU A 103 -7.37 -7.10 11.33
N ALA A 104 -7.57 -8.40 11.57
CA ALA A 104 -6.49 -9.30 11.94
C ALA A 104 -5.47 -9.41 10.80
N VAL A 105 -4.20 -9.30 11.15
CA VAL A 105 -3.09 -9.36 10.21
C VAL A 105 -2.49 -10.75 10.20
N THR A 106 -2.33 -11.30 9.00
CA THR A 106 -1.58 -12.55 8.77
C THR A 106 -0.40 -12.26 7.86
N THR A 107 0.78 -12.77 8.23
CA THR A 107 2.02 -12.64 7.45
C THR A 107 2.20 -13.86 6.57
N HIS A 108 2.55 -13.62 5.31
CA HIS A 108 2.67 -14.64 4.26
C HIS A 108 4.03 -14.53 3.56
N PRO A 109 5.06 -15.21 4.07
CA PRO A 109 6.30 -15.41 3.32
C PRO A 109 5.99 -16.27 2.08
N LEU A 110 6.47 -15.82 0.92
CA LEU A 110 6.23 -16.51 -0.35
C LEU A 110 7.33 -17.52 -0.64
N ALA A 111 6.94 -18.73 -1.02
CA ALA A 111 7.80 -19.65 -1.75
C ALA A 111 7.90 -19.18 -3.20
N LEU A 112 9.09 -18.76 -3.62
CA LEU A 112 9.36 -18.38 -5.00
C LEU A 112 9.77 -19.63 -5.79
N ASP A 113 9.31 -19.75 -7.03
CA ASP A 113 9.68 -20.85 -7.94
C ASP A 113 11.09 -20.70 -8.55
N SER A 114 11.89 -19.77 -8.01
CA SER A 114 13.22 -19.40 -8.51
C SER A 114 14.23 -19.39 -7.36
N ASP A 115 15.27 -20.23 -7.49
CA ASP A 115 16.29 -20.38 -6.45
C ASP A 115 17.24 -19.16 -6.31
N GLN A 116 17.27 -18.27 -7.31
CA GLN A 116 18.17 -17.11 -7.34
C GLN A 116 17.51 -15.81 -6.84
N ASP A 117 16.19 -15.80 -6.63
CA ASP A 117 15.41 -14.56 -6.49
C ASP A 117 14.98 -14.29 -5.05
N ARG A 118 15.84 -14.60 -4.07
CA ARG A 118 15.49 -14.49 -2.64
C ARG A 118 15.32 -13.04 -2.15
N ASP A 119 15.84 -12.07 -2.89
CA ASP A 119 15.73 -10.64 -2.61
C ASP A 119 14.64 -9.95 -3.47
N VAL A 120 13.49 -10.61 -3.63
CA VAL A 120 12.34 -10.04 -4.36
C VAL A 120 11.42 -9.33 -3.38
N GLY A 121 11.22 -8.03 -3.59
CA GLY A 121 10.01 -7.34 -3.18
C GLY A 121 9.16 -6.91 -4.36
N PHE A 122 7.91 -6.53 -4.08
CA PHE A 122 6.94 -6.11 -5.09
C PHE A 122 6.56 -4.64 -4.91
N ALA A 123 6.71 -3.91 -6.02
CA ALA A 123 6.39 -2.48 -6.14
C ALA A 123 4.98 -2.22 -6.68
N ALA A 124 4.31 -3.28 -7.13
CA ALA A 124 2.92 -3.25 -7.58
C ALA A 124 2.29 -4.62 -7.32
N VAL A 125 1.00 -4.60 -6.97
CA VAL A 125 0.17 -5.79 -6.81
C VAL A 125 -1.26 -5.45 -7.21
N VAL A 126 -1.94 -6.39 -7.86
CA VAL A 126 -3.37 -6.31 -8.21
C VAL A 126 -4.02 -7.67 -8.04
N TYR A 127 -5.28 -7.70 -7.62
CA TYR A 127 -6.08 -8.92 -7.63
C TYR A 127 -6.55 -9.22 -9.06
N VAL A 128 -6.47 -10.48 -9.47
CA VAL A 128 -6.87 -10.98 -10.79
C VAL A 128 -7.96 -12.03 -10.62
N PRO A 129 -9.25 -11.68 -10.83
CA PRO A 129 -10.38 -12.57 -10.58
C PRO A 129 -10.31 -13.92 -11.31
N GLU A 130 -9.88 -13.92 -12.57
CA GLU A 130 -9.80 -15.10 -13.43
C GLU A 130 -8.81 -16.13 -12.89
N GLN A 131 -7.76 -15.65 -12.21
CA GLN A 131 -6.73 -16.50 -11.60
C GLN A 131 -7.01 -16.78 -10.12
N ARG A 132 -8.04 -16.13 -9.56
CA ARG A 132 -8.36 -16.12 -8.13
C ARG A 132 -7.13 -15.81 -7.27
N GLY A 133 -6.24 -14.96 -7.74
CA GLY A 133 -4.95 -14.69 -7.13
C GLY A 133 -4.49 -13.27 -7.42
N TYR A 134 -3.19 -13.02 -7.35
CA TYR A 134 -2.64 -11.69 -7.57
C TYR A 134 -1.60 -11.70 -8.66
N ALA A 135 -1.54 -10.61 -9.42
CA ALA A 135 -0.38 -10.29 -10.25
C ALA A 135 0.45 -9.24 -9.53
N ALA A 136 1.77 -9.40 -9.55
CA ALA A 136 2.68 -8.47 -8.93
C ALA A 136 3.87 -8.18 -9.83
N TYR A 137 4.57 -7.07 -9.55
CA TYR A 137 5.78 -6.70 -10.26
C TYR A 137 6.89 -6.34 -9.29
N SER A 138 8.06 -6.94 -9.51
CA SER A 138 9.29 -6.60 -8.81
C SER A 138 10.06 -5.58 -9.62
N GLU A 139 10.30 -4.40 -9.06
CA GLU A 139 11.10 -3.38 -9.74
C GLU A 139 12.58 -3.77 -9.80
N ILE A 140 13.12 -4.27 -8.69
CA ILE A 140 14.52 -4.70 -8.57
C ILE A 140 14.85 -5.73 -9.66
N GLN A 141 13.96 -6.72 -9.84
CA GLN A 141 14.18 -7.79 -10.81
C GLN A 141 13.59 -7.52 -12.19
N ARG A 142 12.80 -6.46 -12.33
CA ARG A 142 12.07 -6.11 -13.56
C ARG A 142 11.24 -7.28 -14.11
N SER A 143 10.55 -7.97 -13.22
CA SER A 143 9.84 -9.22 -13.52
C SER A 143 8.40 -9.15 -13.01
N ALA A 144 7.50 -9.78 -13.77
CA ALA A 144 6.11 -9.96 -13.35
C ALA A 144 5.93 -11.34 -12.73
N TRP A 145 5.00 -11.42 -11.79
CA TRP A 145 4.76 -12.59 -10.98
C TRP A 145 3.28 -12.86 -10.85
N LYS A 146 2.93 -14.14 -10.84
CA LYS A 146 1.64 -14.64 -10.40
C LYS A 146 1.78 -15.13 -8.97
N ILE A 147 0.89 -14.70 -8.09
CA ILE A 147 0.82 -15.10 -6.69
C ILE A 147 -0.48 -15.86 -6.49
N ASP A 148 -0.43 -17.00 -5.81
CA ASP A 148 -1.62 -17.81 -5.58
C ASP A 148 -2.62 -17.17 -4.60
N ALA A 149 -3.86 -17.66 -4.62
CA ALA A 149 -4.96 -17.21 -3.76
C ALA A 149 -4.64 -17.26 -2.26
N SER A 150 -3.84 -18.25 -1.87
CA SER A 150 -3.50 -18.51 -0.48
C SER A 150 -2.30 -17.68 0.00
N LEU A 151 -1.70 -16.88 -0.90
CA LEU A 151 -0.49 -16.10 -0.69
C LEU A 151 0.69 -16.97 -0.24
N ARG A 152 0.80 -18.21 -0.71
CA ARG A 152 1.88 -19.13 -0.28
C ARG A 152 3.02 -19.21 -1.26
N SER A 153 2.73 -19.05 -2.54
CA SER A 153 3.72 -19.15 -3.61
C SER A 153 3.57 -18.02 -4.62
N ALA A 154 4.70 -17.70 -5.26
CA ALA A 154 4.74 -16.84 -6.42
C ALA A 154 5.59 -17.47 -7.52
N SER A 155 5.10 -17.38 -8.75
CA SER A 155 5.79 -17.86 -9.95
C SER A 155 6.02 -16.72 -10.93
N LYS A 156 7.22 -16.65 -11.51
CA LYS A 156 7.53 -15.64 -12.52
C LYS A 156 6.72 -15.91 -13.79
N VAL A 157 6.18 -14.87 -14.41
CA VAL A 157 5.43 -14.97 -15.67
C VAL A 157 6.08 -14.11 -16.75
N THR A 158 6.03 -14.60 -17.99
CA THR A 158 6.47 -13.82 -19.15
C THR A 158 5.35 -12.86 -19.55
N VAL A 159 5.64 -11.57 -19.62
CA VAL A 159 4.69 -10.58 -20.12
C VAL A 159 5.00 -10.32 -21.60
N ASN A 160 4.23 -10.94 -22.50
CA ASN A 160 4.31 -10.64 -23.93
C ASN A 160 3.68 -9.25 -24.18
N GLY A 161 4.45 -8.28 -24.72
CA GLY A 161 3.90 -7.01 -25.21
C GLY A 161 4.20 -5.74 -24.41
N VAL A 162 5.19 -5.71 -23.51
CA VAL A 162 5.66 -4.44 -22.92
C VAL A 162 6.68 -3.76 -23.83
N GLU A 163 6.21 -3.06 -24.87
CA GLU A 163 7.05 -2.06 -25.54
C GLU A 163 7.39 -0.93 -24.54
N ARG A 164 8.69 -0.73 -24.35
CA ARG A 164 9.29 0.22 -23.41
C ARG A 164 9.09 1.65 -23.93
N SER A 165 8.25 2.45 -23.27
CA SER A 165 8.37 3.90 -23.42
C SER A 165 9.54 4.39 -22.57
N ARG A 166 10.68 4.66 -23.24
CA ARG A 166 11.87 5.28 -22.65
C ARG A 166 11.63 6.80 -22.53
N THR A 167 11.09 7.26 -21.42
CA THR A 167 11.29 8.66 -21.02
C THR A 167 11.47 8.74 -19.51
N ALA A 168 12.73 8.94 -19.14
CA ALA A 168 13.18 9.18 -17.78
C ALA A 168 12.76 10.59 -17.36
N ASN A 169 11.79 10.70 -16.45
CA ASN A 169 11.65 11.74 -15.41
C ASN A 169 10.44 11.49 -14.48
N ALA A 170 10.01 10.24 -14.31
CA ALA A 170 8.78 9.93 -13.58
C ALA A 170 8.90 8.59 -12.83
N ARG A 171 9.82 8.50 -11.84
CA ARG A 171 10.09 7.22 -11.14
C ARG A 171 8.92 6.75 -10.28
N TYR A 172 8.20 7.66 -9.62
CA TYR A 172 6.94 7.33 -8.93
C TYR A 172 5.77 7.04 -9.89
N ALA A 173 5.70 7.75 -11.03
CA ALA A 173 4.67 7.46 -12.02
C ALA A 173 4.89 6.09 -12.68
N GLY A 174 6.15 5.65 -12.81
CA GLY A 174 6.51 4.33 -13.34
C GLY A 174 5.95 3.18 -12.49
N CYS A 175 6.14 3.21 -11.17
CA CYS A 175 5.66 2.12 -10.30
C CYS A 175 4.11 2.04 -10.32
N ALA A 176 3.41 3.18 -10.29
CA ALA A 176 1.94 3.24 -10.33
C ALA A 176 1.34 2.87 -11.71
N GLU A 177 1.99 3.26 -12.81
CA GLU A 177 1.59 2.89 -14.18
C GLU A 177 1.73 1.38 -14.41
N LEU A 178 2.75 0.74 -13.83
CA LEU A 178 2.94 -0.71 -13.91
C LEU A 178 1.82 -1.48 -13.24
N GLY A 179 1.34 -1.03 -12.06
CA GLY A 179 0.15 -1.60 -11.43
C GLY A 179 -1.10 -1.55 -12.32
N ARG A 180 -1.33 -0.43 -13.01
CA ARG A 180 -2.45 -0.32 -13.97
C ARG A 180 -2.30 -1.27 -15.16
N ARG A 181 -1.07 -1.49 -15.66
CA ARG A 181 -0.80 -2.43 -16.76
C ARG A 181 -0.96 -3.89 -16.34
N LEU A 182 -0.61 -4.23 -15.10
CA LEU A 182 -0.82 -5.57 -14.53
C LEU A 182 -2.31 -5.91 -14.33
N GLY A 183 -3.20 -4.91 -14.23
CA GLY A 183 -4.64 -5.12 -14.17
C GLY A 183 -5.30 -5.39 -15.52
N ASN A 184 -4.56 -5.25 -16.63
CA ASN A 184 -5.01 -5.63 -17.98
C ASN A 184 -3.95 -6.47 -18.73
N PRO A 185 -3.49 -7.61 -18.18
CA PRO A 185 -2.46 -8.38 -18.85
C PRO A 185 -3.13 -9.48 -19.69
N ARG A 186 -2.79 -9.54 -20.99
CA ARG A 186 -2.86 -10.82 -21.70
C ARG A 186 -1.71 -11.66 -21.14
N ILE A 187 -2.02 -12.44 -20.10
CA ILE A 187 -1.13 -13.45 -19.56
C ILE A 187 -1.50 -14.72 -20.31
N ASP A 188 -0.63 -15.10 -21.25
CA ASP A 188 -0.73 -16.35 -22.00
C ASP A 188 -0.24 -17.52 -21.14
#